data_AF-A0A832YLL2-F1
#
_entry.id   AF-A0A832YLL2-F1
#
_cell.length_a   1.000
_cell.length_b   1.000
_cell.length_c   1.000
_cell.angle_alpha   90.00
_cell.angle_beta   90.00
_cell.angle_gamma   90.00
#
_symmetry.space_group_name_H-M   'P 1'
#
loop_
_entity.id
_entity.type
_entity.pdbx_description
1 polymer ?
#
loop_
_entity_poly.entity_id
_entity_poly.type
_entity_poly.pdbx_seq_one_letter_code
_entity_poly.pdbx_strand_id
1 'polypeptide(L)'
;MVGNNLDSKNVVIQQESVSEKRWTIMAALLGTNTAFALFHGIEQQSNYSALRQLGLIIVAIAIPFQAVYLMIYVYLLEFSDRLHGKQYRLIQKLVMICQLVSYTSIMGIAVMLYVTHWVIGLSFMLSGLLALLMVRLTINQLSEAEEA
;
A
#
# COMPACT_ATOMS: atom_id res chain seq x y z
N MET A 1 0.07 -39.19 -17.13
CA MET A 1 0.41 -38.29 -16.01
C MET A 1 0.59 -36.88 -16.57
N VAL A 2 -0.51 -36.20 -16.94
CA VAL A 2 -0.51 -34.84 -17.49
C VAL A 2 -1.69 -34.13 -16.81
N GLY A 3 -1.48 -33.66 -15.59
CA GLY A 3 -2.54 -33.07 -14.76
C GLY A 3 -2.06 -31.97 -13.81
N ASN A 4 -0.78 -31.95 -13.42
CA ASN A 4 -0.28 -31.01 -12.40
C ASN A 4 0.49 -29.80 -12.96
N ASN A 5 0.76 -29.74 -14.27
CA ASN A 5 1.55 -28.66 -14.88
C ASN A 5 0.73 -27.41 -15.24
N LEU A 6 -0.58 -27.55 -15.49
CA LEU A 6 -1.45 -26.42 -15.81
C LEU A 6 -1.81 -25.62 -14.54
N ASP A 7 -2.10 -26.33 -13.45
CA ASP A 7 -2.47 -25.71 -12.17
C ASP A 7 -1.31 -24.91 -11.55
N SER A 8 -0.11 -25.50 -11.48
CA SER A 8 1.10 -24.80 -11.02
C SER A 8 1.42 -23.56 -11.85
N LYS A 9 1.24 -23.63 -13.18
CA LYS A 9 1.47 -22.49 -14.08
C LYS A 9 0.44 -21.39 -13.87
N ASN A 10 -0.82 -21.73 -13.63
CA ASN A 10 -1.87 -20.76 -13.33
C ASN A 10 -1.64 -20.08 -11.96
N VAL A 11 -1.25 -20.84 -10.93
CA VAL A 11 -0.93 -20.29 -9.60
C VAL A 11 0.25 -19.32 -9.65
N VAL A 12 1.31 -19.64 -10.40
CA VAL A 12 2.49 -18.78 -10.56
C VAL A 12 2.12 -17.48 -11.30
N ILE A 13 1.37 -17.55 -12.40
CA ILE A 13 0.92 -16.37 -13.17
C ILE A 13 0.03 -15.46 -12.31
N GLN A 14 -0.84 -16.06 -11.49
CA GLN A 14 -1.75 -15.31 -10.63
C GLN A 14 -0.98 -14.60 -9.50
N GLN A 15 0.04 -15.24 -8.92
CA GLN A 15 0.88 -14.65 -7.88
C GLN A 15 1.77 -13.51 -8.42
N GLU A 16 2.29 -13.64 -9.63
CA GLU A 16 3.05 -12.60 -10.33
C GLU A 16 2.18 -11.35 -10.57
N SER A 17 0.98 -11.54 -11.16
CA SER A 17 0.04 -10.44 -11.43
C SER A 17 -0.45 -9.70 -10.17
N VAL A 18 -0.61 -10.42 -9.05
CA VAL A 18 -0.99 -9.81 -7.76
C VAL A 18 0.19 -9.05 -7.15
N SER A 19 1.41 -9.56 -7.32
CA SER A 19 2.65 -8.91 -6.85
C SER A 19 2.90 -7.59 -7.60
N GLU A 20 2.75 -7.58 -8.92
CA GLU A 20 2.87 -6.39 -9.77
C GLU A 20 1.83 -5.33 -9.41
N LYS A 21 0.56 -5.70 -9.24
CA LYS A 21 -0.51 -4.77 -8.82
C LYS A 21 -0.19 -4.11 -7.48
N ARG A 22 0.34 -4.87 -6.50
CA ARG A 22 0.73 -4.34 -5.18
C ARG A 22 1.91 -3.37 -5.28
N TRP A 23 2.87 -3.65 -6.18
CA TRP A 23 4.01 -2.78 -6.43
C TRP A 23 3.60 -1.43 -7.01
N THR A 24 2.74 -1.42 -8.04
CA THR A 24 2.26 -0.17 -8.65
C THR A 24 1.56 0.74 -7.63
N ILE A 25 0.75 0.15 -6.74
CA ILE A 25 0.09 0.89 -5.66
C ILE A 25 1.12 1.54 -4.72
N MET A 26 2.15 0.80 -4.32
CA MET A 26 3.17 1.33 -3.42
C MET A 26 4.04 2.40 -4.06
N ALA A 27 4.38 2.27 -5.34
CA ALA A 27 5.11 3.30 -6.09
C ALA A 27 4.29 4.59 -6.20
N ALA A 28 2.99 4.48 -6.51
CA ALA A 28 2.08 5.63 -6.55
C ALA A 28 1.93 6.28 -5.17
N LEU A 29 1.85 5.49 -4.10
CA LEU A 29 1.74 5.98 -2.74
C LEU A 29 3.02 6.69 -2.30
N LEU A 30 4.20 6.16 -2.63
CA LEU A 30 5.50 6.80 -2.38
C LEU A 30 5.61 8.15 -3.11
N GLY A 31 5.22 8.19 -4.39
CA GLY A 31 5.20 9.44 -5.16
C GLY A 31 4.27 10.48 -4.55
N THR A 32 3.06 10.06 -4.16
CA THR A 32 2.06 10.92 -3.51
C THR A 32 2.60 11.48 -2.18
N ASN A 33 3.11 10.62 -1.31
CA ASN A 33 3.68 11.00 -0.02
C ASN A 33 4.86 11.97 -0.16
N THR A 34 5.73 11.73 -1.13
CA THR A 34 6.87 12.61 -1.41
C THR A 34 6.38 13.99 -1.88
N ALA A 35 5.39 14.05 -2.76
CA ALA A 35 4.80 15.31 -3.21
C ALA A 35 4.14 16.08 -2.05
N PHE A 36 3.32 15.39 -1.24
CA PHE A 36 2.69 15.99 -0.07
C PHE A 36 3.73 16.50 0.94
N ALA A 37 4.77 15.72 1.23
CA ALA A 37 5.86 16.13 2.12
C ALA A 37 6.57 17.41 1.61
N LEU A 38 6.79 17.53 0.30
CA LEU A 38 7.41 18.70 -0.31
C LEU A 38 6.50 19.93 -0.24
N PHE A 39 5.28 19.84 -0.79
CA PHE A 39 4.39 21.01 -0.88
C PHE A 39 3.90 21.48 0.49
N HIS A 40 3.45 20.56 1.33
CA HIS A 40 3.03 20.91 2.68
C HIS A 40 4.23 21.23 3.59
N GLY A 41 5.43 20.73 3.30
CA GLY A 41 6.64 21.11 4.01
C GLY A 41 6.99 22.58 3.79
N ILE A 42 6.96 23.04 2.54
CA ILE A 42 7.15 24.45 2.19
C ILE A 42 6.03 25.30 2.81
N GLU A 43 4.78 24.87 2.69
CA GLU A 43 3.63 25.58 3.26
C GLU A 43 3.72 25.66 4.79
N GLN A 44 4.21 24.62 5.46
CA GLN A 44 4.41 24.59 6.90
C GLN A 44 5.47 25.58 7.38
N GLN A 45 6.54 25.78 6.59
CA GLN A 45 7.55 26.79 6.88
C GLN A 45 7.00 28.21 6.75
N SER A 46 6.09 28.44 5.79
CA SER A 46 5.47 29.75 5.57
C SER A 46 4.32 30.04 6.55
N ASN A 47 3.49 29.03 6.85
CA ASN A 47 2.34 29.12 7.73
C ASN A 47 2.26 27.87 8.61
N TYR A 48 2.52 28.05 9.90
CA TYR A 48 2.54 26.93 10.84
C TYR A 48 1.13 26.43 11.15
N SER A 49 0.91 25.13 10.96
CA SER A 49 -0.27 24.41 11.46
C SER A 49 0.13 23.13 12.17
N ALA A 50 -0.35 22.93 13.40
CA ALA A 50 -0.04 21.73 14.19
C ALA A 50 -0.59 20.45 13.53
N LEU A 51 -1.77 20.53 12.90
CA LEU A 51 -2.37 19.40 12.18
C LEU A 51 -1.57 19.04 10.93
N ARG A 52 -1.07 20.03 10.19
CA ARG A 52 -0.19 19.80 9.04
C ARG A 52 1.14 19.16 9.47
N GLN A 53 1.71 19.62 10.58
CA GLN A 53 2.90 19.00 11.17
C GLN A 53 2.68 17.53 11.51
N LEU A 54 1.55 17.20 12.14
CA LEU A 54 1.21 15.81 12.47
C LEU A 54 1.12 14.95 11.20
N GLY A 55 0.42 15.43 10.16
CA GLY A 55 0.36 14.74 8.87
C GLY A 55 1.75 14.54 8.27
N LEU A 56 2.59 15.57 8.29
CA LEU A 56 3.96 15.54 7.74
C LEU A 56 4.84 14.53 8.46
N ILE A 57 4.73 14.42 9.80
CA ILE A 57 5.48 13.43 10.58
C ILE A 57 5.07 12.01 10.18
N ILE A 58 3.76 11.73 10.04
CA ILE A 58 3.27 10.41 9.64
C ILE A 58 3.80 10.03 8.26
N VAL A 59 3.72 10.96 7.30
CA VAL A 59 4.20 10.73 5.94
C VAL A 59 5.72 10.56 5.91
N ALA A 60 6.47 11.39 6.63
CA ALA A 60 7.93 11.31 6.71
C ALA A 60 8.41 9.97 7.29
N ILE A 61 7.70 9.42 8.28
CA ILE A 61 8.00 8.09 8.83
C ILE A 61 7.72 6.99 7.80
N ALA A 62 6.67 7.12 6.99
CA ALA A 62 6.26 6.07 6.05
C ALA A 62 7.14 5.97 4.79
N ILE A 63 7.68 7.09 4.30
CA ILE A 63 8.54 7.15 3.10
C ILE A 63 9.72 6.15 3.13
N PRO A 64 10.55 6.06 4.20
CA PRO A 64 11.66 5.10 4.22
C PRO A 64 11.18 3.65 4.16
N PHE A 65 10.04 3.31 4.78
CA PHE A 65 9.47 1.97 4.63
C PHE A 65 9.03 1.73 3.17
N GLN A 66 8.33 2.68 2.55
CA GLN A 66 7.93 2.54 1.14
C GLN A 66 9.12 2.36 0.19
N ALA A 67 10.23 3.06 0.44
CA ALA A 67 11.48 2.90 -0.30
C ALA A 67 12.11 1.51 -0.09
N VAL A 68 12.11 1.01 1.15
CA VAL A 68 12.60 -0.36 1.46
C VAL A 68 11.72 -1.43 0.82
N TYR A 69 10.39 -1.26 0.82
CA TYR A 69 9.47 -2.15 0.10
C TYR A 69 9.84 -2.24 -1.38
N LEU A 70 10.09 -1.10 -2.01
CA LEU A 70 10.49 -1.01 -3.42
C LEU A 70 11.81 -1.72 -3.67
N MET A 71 12.82 -1.46 -2.84
CA MET A 71 14.13 -2.13 -2.89
C MET A 71 14.01 -3.65 -2.79
N ILE A 72 13.22 -4.15 -1.83
CA ILE A 72 13.00 -5.58 -1.64
C ILE A 72 12.27 -6.18 -2.84
N TYR A 73 11.28 -5.48 -3.40
CA TYR A 73 10.56 -5.94 -4.58
C TYR A 73 11.47 -6.06 -5.80
N VAL A 74 12.30 -5.04 -6.08
CA VAL A 74 13.30 -5.09 -7.16
C VAL A 74 14.29 -6.23 -6.94
N TYR A 75 14.76 -6.42 -5.71
CA TYR A 75 15.63 -7.53 -5.36
C TYR A 75 14.97 -8.90 -5.62
N LEU A 76 13.69 -9.05 -5.26
CA LEU A 76 12.95 -10.28 -5.53
C LEU A 76 12.76 -10.53 -7.03
N LEU A 77 12.55 -9.49 -7.83
CA LEU A 77 12.42 -9.59 -9.28
C LEU A 77 13.74 -10.06 -9.90
N GLU A 78 14.85 -9.41 -9.54
CA GLU A 78 16.18 -9.65 -10.09
C GLU A 78 16.77 -11.02 -9.71
N PHE A 79 16.52 -11.47 -8.47
CA PHE A 79 17.14 -12.69 -7.93
C PHE A 79 16.15 -13.85 -7.75
N SER A 80 14.95 -13.76 -8.31
CA SER A 80 13.86 -14.74 -8.15
C SER A 80 14.32 -16.20 -8.33
N ASP A 81 15.15 -16.46 -9.35
CA ASP A 81 15.67 -17.80 -9.67
C ASP A 81 16.67 -18.37 -8.65
N ARG A 82 17.28 -17.51 -7.81
CA ARG A 82 18.33 -17.90 -6.85
C ARG A 82 17.83 -18.02 -5.41
N LEU A 83 16.57 -17.66 -5.15
CA LEU A 83 16.03 -17.64 -3.79
C LEU A 83 15.53 -19.02 -3.35
N HIS A 84 16.14 -19.56 -2.30
CA HIS A 84 15.63 -20.77 -1.64
C HIS A 84 14.34 -20.45 -0.87
N GLY A 85 13.38 -21.39 -0.84
CA GLY A 85 12.05 -21.18 -0.24
C GLY A 85 12.04 -20.72 1.24
N LYS A 86 13.11 -20.98 2.01
CA LYS A 86 13.25 -20.47 3.39
C LYS A 86 13.59 -18.97 3.43
N GLN A 87 14.41 -18.48 2.50
CA GLN A 87 14.77 -17.06 2.39
C GLN A 87 13.57 -16.24 1.90
N TYR A 88 12.83 -16.78 0.93
CA TYR A 88 11.61 -16.14 0.41
C TYR A 88 10.58 -15.85 1.52
N ARG A 89 10.35 -16.80 2.45
CA ARG A 89 9.43 -16.59 3.58
C ARG A 89 9.87 -15.49 4.55
N LEU A 90 11.17 -15.34 4.80
CA LEU A 90 11.68 -14.26 5.65
C LEU A 90 11.49 -12.90 4.97
N ILE A 91 11.77 -12.84 3.67
CA ILE A 91 11.56 -11.62 2.88
C ILE A 91 10.08 -11.25 2.84
N GLN A 92 9.18 -12.21 2.62
CA GLN A 92 7.73 -11.94 2.65
C GLN A 92 7.24 -11.37 3.98
N LYS A 93 7.76 -11.87 5.12
CA LYS A 93 7.43 -11.31 6.44
C LYS A 93 7.89 -9.86 6.55
N LEU A 94 9.10 -9.55 6.09
CA LEU A 94 9.63 -8.19 6.10
C LEU A 94 8.80 -7.25 5.21
N VAL A 95 8.44 -7.70 4.00
CA VAL A 95 7.58 -6.99 3.05
C VAL A 95 6.22 -6.69 3.68
N MET A 96 5.62 -7.65 4.39
CA MET A 96 4.31 -7.46 5.03
C MET A 96 4.35 -6.38 6.11
N ILE A 97 5.37 -6.38 6.97
CA ILE A 97 5.55 -5.34 8.01
C ILE A 97 5.73 -3.98 7.34
N CYS A 98 6.59 -3.94 6.33
CA CYS A 98 6.87 -2.74 5.56
C CYS A 98 5.61 -2.17 4.88
N GLN A 99 4.79 -3.06 4.32
CA GLN A 99 3.50 -2.73 3.69
C GLN A 99 2.52 -2.15 4.72
N LEU A 100 2.42 -2.76 5.92
CA LEU A 100 1.56 -2.28 6.99
C LEU A 100 1.93 -0.85 7.41
N VAL A 101 3.21 -0.60 7.70
CA VAL A 101 3.69 0.73 8.08
C VAL A 101 3.49 1.72 6.93
N SER A 102 3.76 1.32 5.69
CA SER A 102 3.54 2.15 4.51
C SER A 102 2.09 2.61 4.37
N TYR A 103 1.10 1.75 4.65
CA TYR A 103 -0.31 2.12 4.57
C TYR A 103 -0.78 3.07 5.67
N THR A 104 -0.06 3.18 6.79
CA THR A 104 -0.36 4.23 7.79
C THR A 104 -0.25 5.64 7.22
N SER A 105 0.51 5.83 6.14
CA SER A 105 0.61 7.12 5.45
C SER A 105 -0.71 7.65 4.89
N ILE A 106 -1.67 6.77 4.59
CA ILE A 106 -3.01 7.16 4.13
C ILE A 106 -3.69 8.04 5.19
N MET A 107 -3.46 7.77 6.47
CA MET A 107 -3.95 8.62 7.56
C MET A 107 -3.30 10.01 7.52
N GLY A 108 -1.99 10.07 7.24
CA GLY A 108 -1.27 11.34 7.06
C GLY A 108 -1.82 12.16 5.89
N ILE A 109 -2.08 11.51 4.75
CA ILE A 109 -2.72 12.13 3.57
C ILE A 109 -4.11 12.66 3.95
N ALA A 110 -4.93 11.87 4.65
CA ALA A 110 -6.26 12.29 5.06
C ALA A 110 -6.23 13.54 5.95
N VAL A 111 -5.31 13.59 6.91
CA VAL A 111 -5.10 14.78 7.77
C VAL A 111 -4.68 15.99 6.95
N MET A 112 -3.73 15.83 6.01
CA MET A 112 -3.29 16.94 5.15
C MET A 112 -4.41 17.47 4.27
N LEU A 113 -5.20 16.60 3.63
CA LEU A 113 -6.36 17.00 2.82
C LEU A 113 -7.40 17.76 3.64
N TYR A 114 -7.62 17.35 4.89
CA TYR A 114 -8.53 18.05 5.80
C TYR A 114 -8.02 19.46 6.16
N VAL A 115 -6.72 19.61 6.38
CA VAL A 115 -6.10 20.93 6.65
C VAL A 115 -6.18 21.83 5.43
N THR A 116 -6.02 21.31 4.21
CA THR A 116 -6.18 22.10 2.98
C THR A 116 -7.61 22.60 2.83
N HIS A 117 -8.60 21.71 2.90
CA HIS A 117 -10.00 22.09 2.84
C HIS A 117 -10.88 21.01 3.44
N TRP A 118 -11.72 21.40 4.41
CA TRP A 118 -12.55 20.45 5.17
C TRP A 118 -13.46 19.59 4.29
N VAL A 119 -14.03 20.14 3.20
CA VAL A 119 -14.89 19.38 2.27
C VAL A 119 -14.09 18.31 1.50
N ILE A 120 -12.82 18.61 1.15
CA ILE A 120 -11.97 17.65 0.42
C ILE A 120 -11.62 16.49 1.35
N GLY A 121 -11.19 16.79 2.57
CA GLY A 121 -10.92 15.77 3.59
C GLY A 121 -12.14 14.91 3.91
N LEU A 122 -13.33 15.52 4.05
CA LEU A 122 -14.56 14.78 4.32
C LEU A 122 -14.96 13.87 3.14
N SER A 123 -14.84 14.36 1.91
CA SER A 123 -15.15 13.58 0.70
C SER A 123 -14.22 12.38 0.56
N PHE A 124 -12.93 12.54 0.87
CA PHE A 124 -11.96 11.46 0.91
C PHE A 124 -12.32 10.39 1.95
N MET A 125 -12.65 10.82 3.18
CA MET A 125 -13.04 9.90 4.25
C MET A 125 -14.33 9.13 3.92
N LEU A 126 -15.34 9.81 3.38
CA LEU A 126 -16.61 9.19 3.00
C LEU A 126 -16.41 8.17 1.86
N SER A 127 -15.62 8.53 0.85
CA SER A 127 -15.26 7.63 -0.25
C SER A 127 -14.51 6.39 0.24
N GLY A 128 -13.52 6.58 1.13
CA GLY A 128 -12.78 5.47 1.74
C GLY A 128 -13.68 4.53 2.55
N LEU A 129 -14.61 5.08 3.33
CA LEU A 129 -15.57 4.30 4.09
C LEU A 129 -16.49 3.47 3.17
N LEU A 130 -17.04 4.10 2.12
CA LEU A 130 -17.88 3.41 1.13
C LEU A 130 -17.11 2.29 0.42
N ALA A 131 -15.85 2.52 0.05
CA ALA A 131 -15.00 1.50 -0.55
C ALA A 131 -14.77 0.30 0.39
N LEU A 132 -14.52 0.55 1.68
CA LEU A 132 -14.39 -0.52 2.67
C LEU A 132 -15.69 -1.30 2.84
N LEU A 133 -16.84 -0.62 2.88
CA LEU A 133 -18.14 -1.28 2.96
C LEU A 133 -18.38 -2.17 1.74
N MET A 134 -18.12 -1.68 0.53
CA MET A 134 -18.21 -2.47 -0.71
C MET A 134 -17.37 -3.75 -0.62
N VAL A 135 -16.10 -3.65 -0.22
CA VAL A 135 -15.22 -4.81 -0.09
C VAL A 135 -15.79 -5.81 0.92
N ARG A 136 -16.29 -5.34 2.06
CA ARG A 136 -16.89 -6.21 3.09
C ARG A 136 -18.14 -6.92 2.59
N LEU A 137 -19.03 -6.20 1.90
CA LEU A 137 -20.24 -6.77 1.32
C LEU A 137 -19.90 -7.86 0.30
N THR A 138 -18.96 -7.60 -0.60
CA THR A 138 -18.53 -8.60 -1.61
C THR A 138 -17.91 -9.84 -0.96
N ILE A 139 -17.08 -9.69 0.08
CA ILE A 139 -16.49 -10.84 0.78
C ILE A 139 -17.57 -11.69 1.45
N ASN A 140 -18.55 -11.06 2.10
CA ASN A 140 -19.63 -11.79 2.74
C ASN A 140 -20.52 -12.52 1.71
N GLN A 141 -20.81 -11.88 0.57
CA GLN A 141 -21.55 -12.53 -0.51
C GLN A 141 -20.79 -13.73 -1.09
N LEU A 142 -19.46 -13.64 -1.19
CA LEU A 142 -18.63 -14.74 -1.66
C LEU A 142 -18.64 -15.92 -0.68
N SER A 143 -18.56 -15.67 0.62
CA SER A 143 -18.64 -16.74 1.62
C SER A 143 -19.99 -17.45 1.62
N GLU A 144 -21.10 -16.71 1.43
CA GLU A 144 -22.43 -17.30 1.33
C GLU A 144 -22.60 -18.16 0.06
N ALA A 145 -21.96 -17.76 -1.05
CA ALA A 145 -21.99 -18.51 -2.30
C ALA A 145 -21.15 -19.79 -2.28
N GLU A 146 -20.15 -19.89 -1.39
CA GLU A 146 -19.29 -21.08 -1.24
C GLU A 146 -19.93 -22.14 -0.33
N GLU A 147 -20.87 -21.74 0.53
CA GLU A 147 -21.63 -22.63 1.43
C GLU A 147 -22.94 -23.18 0.83
N ALA A 148 -23.39 -22.65 -0.32
CA ALA A 148 -24.63 -23.03 -1.02
C ALA A 148 -24.41 -24.05 -2.15
#